data_AF-A0A1X7HAC7-F1
#
_entry.id   AF-A0A1X7HAC7-F1
#
_cell.length_a   1.000
_cell.length_b   1.000
_cell.length_c   1.000
_cell.angle_alpha   90.00
_cell.angle_beta   90.00
_cell.angle_gamma   90.00
#
_symmetry.space_group_name_H-M   'P 1'
#
loop_
_entity.id
_entity.type
_entity.pdbx_description
1 polymer ?
#
loop_
_entity_poly.entity_id
_entity_poly.type
_entity_poly.pdbx_seq_one_letter_code
_entity_poly.pdbx_strand_id
1 'polypeptide(L)'
;MNTSELKKMSVNQRSRLALNNDFLRSAVRFTTERLRSGKLQASADHGNWDTWRERGRQIRLHTIANLDYYLNLFVDNARANGVHVHFADTAEEAVDISLQIAQRKSAKSVVKSKSMVSEELHLNKALESIGVEAVETDLGEYIIQLADETPSHIIIPAIHKNRYQIADLLSKEAGETLPPDTSILAGFVRNKLREKFLDADIGMTGCNFAIAETGSMVLFENEGNARMVTTLPKTQITLMGMERIIPSWSDLEVMATLLPRSATGQKLTVYMSGITGPRREHDGDGPEEMHIIIIDNGRSLQLGDPEFQELLNCIRCGACLNACPVYRQIGGHAYGGTYSGPIGAVLTPALKKNVAEWDDIANASSLCGACYEACPVKIPLHDMLVSLRRRKIEAGRGNKAEGVGMKGFAAVMGNSKRYRSVIRIGKLGQKLVARGGEIRTKVGPLKGWNSYRVTPSLPKESFRDRWPTLEQEIIQGVREMDYEIENRLKQIMNDRKKGGETS
;
A
#
# COMPACT_ATOMS: atom_id res chain seq x y z
N MET A 1 1.38 24.34 -3.39
CA MET A 1 0.78 24.36 -2.04
C MET A 1 1.77 23.69 -1.12
N ASN A 2 2.11 24.32 -0.01
CA ASN A 2 3.00 23.72 0.98
C ASN A 2 2.27 22.56 1.69
N THR A 3 3.00 21.53 2.10
CA THR A 3 2.53 20.38 2.89
C THR A 3 1.66 20.78 4.10
N SER A 4 1.94 21.92 4.74
CA SER A 4 1.17 22.43 5.89
C SER A 4 -0.27 22.82 5.56
N GLU A 5 -0.55 23.32 4.34
CA GLU A 5 -1.90 23.68 3.91
C GLU A 5 -2.74 22.43 3.60
N LEU A 6 -2.12 21.44 2.95
CA LEU A 6 -2.78 20.17 2.61
C LEU A 6 -3.21 19.38 3.86
N LYS A 7 -2.42 19.44 4.94
CA LYS A 7 -2.75 18.78 6.21
C LYS A 7 -4.03 19.32 6.86
N LYS A 8 -4.36 20.60 6.66
CA LYS A 8 -5.56 21.23 7.23
C LYS A 8 -6.85 20.90 6.46
N MET A 9 -6.73 20.38 5.24
CA MET A 9 -7.87 20.06 4.38
C MET A 9 -8.49 18.70 4.77
N SER A 10 -9.77 18.52 4.46
CA SER A 10 -10.39 17.19 4.50
C SER A 10 -9.90 16.30 3.36
N VAL A 11 -10.04 14.97 3.53
CA VAL A 11 -9.76 13.98 2.47
C VAL A 11 -10.53 14.33 1.18
N ASN A 12 -11.78 14.77 1.30
CA ASN A 12 -12.61 15.15 0.16
C ASN A 12 -12.07 16.39 -0.58
N GLN A 13 -11.62 17.41 0.15
CA GLN A 13 -11.04 18.61 -0.44
C GLN A 13 -9.72 18.30 -1.16
N ARG A 14 -8.80 17.56 -0.52
CA ARG A 14 -7.55 17.10 -1.18
C ARG A 14 -7.85 16.24 -2.41
N SER A 15 -8.83 15.34 -2.31
CA SER A 15 -9.22 14.47 -3.42
C SER A 15 -9.73 15.29 -4.61
N ARG A 16 -10.51 16.36 -4.38
CA ARG A 16 -10.97 17.25 -5.45
C ARG A 16 -9.82 18.00 -6.12
N LEU A 17 -8.85 18.50 -5.34
CA LEU A 17 -7.66 19.13 -5.89
C LEU A 17 -6.88 18.15 -6.79
N ALA A 18 -6.67 16.92 -6.33
CA ALA A 18 -5.97 15.90 -7.09
C ALA A 18 -6.72 15.51 -8.39
N LEU A 19 -8.05 15.37 -8.32
CA LEU A 19 -8.88 15.04 -9.49
C LEU A 19 -8.89 16.13 -10.56
N ASN A 20 -8.67 17.39 -10.18
CA ASN A 20 -8.54 18.52 -11.09
C ASN A 20 -7.10 18.76 -11.58
N ASN A 21 -6.16 17.88 -11.25
CA ASN A 21 -4.77 17.96 -11.69
C ASN A 21 -4.48 16.83 -12.70
N ASP A 22 -4.71 17.10 -13.98
CA ASP A 22 -4.53 16.10 -15.05
C ASP A 22 -3.08 15.64 -15.20
N PHE A 23 -2.13 16.50 -14.84
CA PHE A 23 -0.71 16.15 -14.84
C PHE A 23 -0.39 15.10 -13.77
N LEU A 24 -0.80 15.35 -12.51
CA LEU A 24 -0.67 14.39 -11.41
C LEU A 24 -1.30 13.05 -11.79
N ARG A 25 -2.55 13.08 -12.29
CA ARG A 25 -3.29 11.87 -12.68
C ARG A 25 -2.55 11.09 -13.75
N SER A 26 -2.00 11.77 -14.76
CA SER A 26 -1.27 11.15 -15.85
C SER A 26 0.05 10.53 -15.37
N ALA A 27 0.83 11.25 -14.55
CA ALA A 27 2.11 10.79 -14.01
C ALA A 27 1.95 9.57 -13.08
N VAL A 28 0.99 9.63 -12.15
CA VAL A 28 0.68 8.52 -11.24
C VAL A 28 0.17 7.32 -12.02
N ARG A 29 -0.78 7.50 -12.95
CA ARG A 29 -1.33 6.40 -13.75
C ARG A 29 -0.26 5.72 -14.60
N PHE A 30 0.61 6.49 -15.27
CA PHE A 30 1.68 5.95 -16.10
C PHE A 30 2.63 5.06 -15.28
N THR A 31 3.12 5.58 -14.16
CA THR A 31 4.10 4.87 -13.32
C THR A 31 3.48 3.64 -12.65
N THR A 32 2.29 3.77 -12.08
CA THR A 32 1.58 2.64 -11.44
C THR A 32 1.25 1.54 -12.45
N GLU A 33 0.86 1.88 -13.67
CA GLU A 33 0.61 0.90 -14.73
C GLU A 33 1.88 0.14 -15.11
N ARG A 34 3.02 0.84 -15.26
CA ARG A 34 4.32 0.19 -15.51
C ARG A 34 4.69 -0.81 -14.42
N LEU A 35 4.56 -0.42 -13.14
CA LEU A 35 4.87 -1.30 -12.01
C LEU A 35 3.91 -2.50 -11.93
N ARG A 36 2.62 -2.27 -12.17
CA ARG A 36 1.58 -3.32 -12.20
C ARG A 36 1.88 -4.34 -13.30
N SER A 37 2.19 -3.88 -14.52
CA SER A 37 2.53 -4.75 -15.64
C SER A 37 3.84 -5.50 -15.42
N GLY A 38 4.87 -4.82 -14.89
CA GLY A 38 6.14 -5.45 -14.53
C GLY A 38 5.96 -6.58 -13.50
N LYS A 39 5.14 -6.35 -12.47
CA LYS A 39 4.77 -7.40 -11.50
C LYS A 39 4.07 -8.57 -12.18
N LEU A 40 3.07 -8.31 -13.04
CA LEU A 40 2.32 -9.38 -13.72
C LEU A 40 3.25 -10.26 -14.56
N GLN A 41 4.15 -9.64 -15.34
CA GLN A 41 5.14 -10.36 -16.12
C GLN A 41 6.07 -11.18 -15.22
N ALA A 42 6.68 -10.56 -14.21
CA ALA A 42 7.61 -11.23 -13.31
C ALA A 42 6.97 -12.38 -12.51
N SER A 43 5.68 -12.24 -12.16
CA SER A 43 4.91 -13.30 -11.50
C SER A 43 4.63 -14.47 -12.45
N ALA A 44 4.31 -14.18 -13.71
CA ALA A 44 4.09 -15.20 -14.73
C ALA A 44 5.38 -15.95 -15.08
N ASP A 45 6.49 -15.22 -15.30
CA ASP A 45 7.80 -15.78 -15.63
C ASP A 45 8.35 -16.68 -14.53
N HIS A 46 8.09 -16.34 -13.26
CA HIS A 46 8.54 -17.14 -12.12
C HIS A 46 7.74 -18.44 -11.97
N GLY A 47 6.47 -18.44 -12.37
CA GLY A 47 5.57 -19.58 -12.20
C GLY A 47 5.17 -19.83 -10.73
N ASN A 48 4.13 -20.64 -10.53
CA ASN A 48 3.63 -21.04 -9.20
C ASN A 48 3.45 -19.86 -8.21
N TRP A 49 3.10 -18.68 -8.74
CA TRP A 49 3.15 -17.43 -7.97
C TRP A 49 2.27 -17.46 -6.74
N ASP A 50 1.08 -18.08 -6.81
CA ASP A 50 0.20 -18.18 -5.65
C ASP A 50 0.75 -19.08 -4.54
N THR A 51 1.49 -20.14 -4.89
CA THR A 51 2.20 -20.98 -3.91
C THR A 51 3.29 -20.19 -3.19
N TRP A 52 4.06 -19.37 -3.91
CA TRP A 52 5.04 -18.47 -3.31
C TRP A 52 4.38 -17.43 -2.40
N ARG A 53 3.25 -16.86 -2.83
CA ARG A 53 2.46 -15.94 -2.00
C ARG A 53 1.95 -16.60 -0.73
N GLU A 54 1.50 -17.84 -0.83
CA GLU A 54 1.04 -18.61 0.31
C GLU A 54 2.18 -18.89 1.28
N ARG A 55 3.34 -19.34 0.77
CA ARG A 55 4.53 -19.54 1.62
C ARG A 55 4.94 -18.25 2.32
N GLY A 56 4.95 -17.12 1.62
CA GLY A 56 5.22 -15.81 2.20
C GLY A 56 4.21 -15.44 3.28
N ARG A 57 2.90 -15.65 3.02
CA ARG A 57 1.84 -15.43 4.01
C ARG A 57 2.07 -16.27 5.26
N GLN A 58 2.35 -17.57 5.12
CA GLN A 58 2.56 -18.48 6.24
C GLN A 58 3.76 -18.10 7.09
N ILE A 59 4.88 -17.71 6.48
CA ILE A 59 6.06 -17.19 7.20
C ILE A 59 5.67 -15.98 8.03
N ARG A 60 4.97 -15.00 7.42
CA ARG A 60 4.58 -13.77 8.12
C ARG A 60 3.59 -14.06 9.26
N LEU A 61 2.54 -14.85 9.00
CA LEU A 61 1.56 -15.25 10.02
C LEU A 61 2.23 -15.95 11.21
N HIS A 62 3.09 -16.94 10.95
CA HIS A 62 3.84 -17.64 11.99
C HIS A 62 4.72 -16.68 12.79
N THR A 63 5.42 -15.77 12.10
CA THR A 63 6.30 -14.81 12.76
C THR A 63 5.53 -13.85 13.65
N ILE A 64 4.41 -13.30 13.16
CA ILE A 64 3.59 -12.35 13.93
C ILE A 64 2.91 -13.05 15.12
N ALA A 65 2.48 -14.31 14.96
CA ALA A 65 1.90 -15.08 16.06
C ALA A 65 2.90 -15.42 17.18
N ASN A 66 4.21 -15.42 16.88
CA ASN A 66 5.30 -15.72 17.83
C ASN A 66 6.28 -14.53 17.93
N LEU A 67 5.75 -13.32 17.84
CA LEU A 67 6.55 -12.11 17.66
C LEU A 67 7.47 -11.82 18.86
N ASP A 68 6.98 -12.08 20.06
CA ASP A 68 7.73 -11.98 21.32
C ASP A 68 8.97 -12.88 21.32
N TYR A 69 8.82 -14.15 20.94
CA TYR A 69 9.91 -15.10 20.82
C TYR A 69 10.96 -14.62 19.81
N TYR A 70 10.53 -14.23 18.61
CA TYR A 70 11.46 -13.80 17.57
C TYR A 70 12.14 -12.47 17.86
N LEU A 71 11.45 -11.53 18.52
CA LEU A 71 12.08 -10.29 18.97
C LEU A 71 13.15 -10.56 20.02
N ASN A 72 12.89 -11.42 21.00
CA ASN A 72 13.90 -11.81 21.99
C ASN A 72 15.11 -12.46 21.33
N LEU A 73 14.89 -13.45 20.45
CA LEU A 73 15.96 -14.12 19.71
C LEU A 73 16.80 -13.13 18.89
N PHE A 74 16.14 -12.20 18.19
CA PHE A 74 16.82 -11.15 17.44
C PHE A 74 17.65 -10.24 18.32
N VAL A 75 17.11 -9.79 19.45
CA VAL A 75 17.77 -8.86 20.38
C VAL A 75 19.00 -9.52 20.99
N ASP A 76 18.89 -10.78 21.42
CA ASP A 76 20.00 -11.53 22.00
C ASP A 76 21.13 -11.69 20.98
N ASN A 77 20.80 -12.09 19.75
CA ASN A 77 21.79 -12.24 18.68
C ASN A 77 22.38 -10.89 18.24
N ALA A 78 21.58 -9.83 18.14
CA ALA A 78 22.07 -8.50 17.77
C ALA A 78 23.02 -7.95 18.82
N ARG A 79 22.69 -8.10 20.11
CA ARG A 79 23.58 -7.72 21.23
C ARG A 79 24.85 -8.55 21.26
N ALA A 80 24.77 -9.86 20.99
CA ALA A 80 25.94 -10.72 20.86
C ALA A 80 26.88 -10.27 19.72
N ASN A 81 26.33 -9.67 18.66
CA ASN A 81 27.09 -9.05 17.57
C ASN A 81 27.60 -7.62 17.89
N GLY A 82 27.44 -7.13 19.12
CA GLY A 82 27.90 -5.80 19.52
C GLY A 82 26.94 -4.65 19.18
N VAL A 83 25.68 -4.93 18.85
CA VAL A 83 24.68 -3.91 18.58
C VAL A 83 24.03 -3.40 19.86
N HIS A 84 23.86 -2.09 19.97
CA HIS A 84 23.05 -1.47 21.00
C HIS A 84 21.57 -1.47 20.61
N VAL A 85 20.78 -2.34 21.23
CA VAL A 85 19.34 -2.47 20.95
C VAL A 85 18.52 -1.69 21.97
N HIS A 86 17.66 -0.81 21.45
CA HIS A 86 16.73 0.04 22.19
C HIS A 86 15.28 -0.32 21.83
N PHE A 87 14.36 -0.08 22.76
CA PHE A 87 12.92 -0.23 22.53
C PHE A 87 12.24 1.11 22.76
N ALA A 88 11.28 1.43 21.90
CA ALA A 88 10.42 2.60 22.01
C ALA A 88 8.96 2.17 21.88
N ASP A 89 8.16 2.44 22.92
CA ASP A 89 6.72 2.20 22.90
C ASP A 89 6.02 3.21 21.98
N THR A 90 6.53 4.45 21.96
CA THR A 90 5.92 5.57 21.25
C THR A 90 6.84 6.17 20.19
N ALA A 91 6.25 6.99 19.31
CA ALA A 91 7.02 7.75 18.34
C ALA A 91 7.96 8.76 19.03
N GLU A 92 7.49 9.39 20.10
CA GLU A 92 8.20 10.37 20.89
C GLU A 92 9.46 9.76 21.53
N GLU A 93 9.35 8.58 22.14
CA GLU A 93 10.50 7.86 22.70
C GLU A 93 11.53 7.49 21.63
N ALA A 94 11.09 7.05 20.45
CA ALA A 94 11.99 6.71 19.36
C ALA A 94 12.78 7.93 18.86
N VAL A 95 12.11 9.09 18.80
CA VAL A 95 12.75 10.37 18.48
C VAL A 95 13.74 10.74 19.57
N ASP A 96 13.35 10.71 20.84
CA ASP A 96 14.22 11.07 21.97
C ASP A 96 15.50 10.21 22.01
N ILE A 97 15.38 8.89 21.83
CA ILE A 97 16.55 8.00 21.75
C ILE A 97 17.47 8.40 20.60
N SER A 98 16.90 8.71 19.42
CA SER A 98 17.67 9.12 18.24
C SER A 98 18.41 10.44 18.48
N LEU A 99 17.73 11.43 19.09
CA LEU A 99 18.32 12.74 19.42
C LEU A 99 19.43 12.60 20.49
N GLN A 100 19.22 11.76 21.50
CA GLN A 100 20.24 11.50 22.52
C GLN A 100 21.49 10.85 21.92
N ILE A 101 21.35 9.91 20.98
CA ILE A 101 22.49 9.34 20.25
C ILE A 101 23.22 10.44 19.48
N ALA A 102 22.49 11.28 18.73
CA ALA A 102 23.08 12.38 17.97
C ALA A 102 23.84 13.38 18.85
N GLN A 103 23.27 13.76 19.99
CA GLN A 103 23.90 14.65 20.96
C GLN A 103 25.14 14.02 21.61
N ARG A 104 25.08 12.74 22.01
CA ARG A 104 26.25 12.02 22.56
C ARG A 104 27.41 11.96 21.57
N LYS A 105 27.10 11.84 20.29
CA LYS A 105 28.09 11.87 19.21
C LYS A 105 28.54 13.28 18.82
N SER A 106 27.96 14.32 19.42
CA SER A 106 28.17 15.72 19.01
C SER A 106 28.00 15.88 17.49
N ALA A 107 27.06 15.15 16.91
CA ALA A 107 26.84 15.10 15.48
C ALA A 107 26.40 16.47 14.97
N LYS A 108 26.86 16.83 13.78
CA LYS A 108 26.42 17.99 13.01
C LYS A 108 25.60 17.59 11.80
N SER A 109 25.82 16.37 11.30
CA SER A 109 25.14 15.88 10.11
C SER A 109 24.75 14.40 10.23
N VAL A 110 23.62 14.08 9.59
CA VAL A 110 23.05 12.75 9.48
C VAL A 110 22.71 12.50 8.02
N VAL A 111 23.16 11.38 7.46
CA VAL A 111 22.70 10.89 6.15
C VAL A 111 21.71 9.75 6.33
N LYS A 112 20.62 9.78 5.56
CA LYS A 112 19.48 8.88 5.75
C LYS A 112 19.16 8.13 4.48
N SER A 113 19.02 6.81 4.58
CA SER A 113 18.37 6.04 3.51
C SER A 113 16.85 6.06 3.69
N LYS A 114 16.12 5.77 2.60
CA LYS A 114 14.66 5.77 2.63
C LYS A 114 14.11 4.88 3.75
N SER A 115 13.34 5.49 4.64
CA SER A 115 12.69 4.79 5.75
C SER A 115 11.32 5.37 6.05
N MET A 116 10.28 4.57 5.78
CA MET A 116 8.91 4.93 6.15
C MET A 116 8.73 5.16 7.66
N VAL A 117 9.54 4.49 8.48
CA VAL A 117 9.50 4.67 9.94
C VAL A 117 10.09 6.03 10.31
N SER A 118 11.20 6.43 9.69
CA SER A 118 11.75 7.77 9.92
C SER A 118 10.78 8.89 9.53
N GLU A 119 10.04 8.70 8.43
CA GLU A 119 8.96 9.60 8.00
C GLU A 119 7.75 9.60 8.95
N GLU A 120 7.42 8.44 9.53
CA GLU A 120 6.37 8.29 10.56
C GLU A 120 6.70 9.09 11.84
N LEU A 121 8.00 9.18 12.17
CA LEU A 121 8.54 9.90 13.32
C LEU A 121 8.83 11.38 13.05
N HIS A 122 8.76 11.83 11.79
CA HIS A 122 9.17 13.19 11.38
C HIS A 122 10.61 13.53 11.80
N LEU A 123 11.51 12.56 11.71
CA LEU A 123 12.84 12.64 12.32
C LEU A 123 13.73 13.76 11.77
N ASN A 124 13.58 14.14 10.49
CA ASN A 124 14.36 15.25 9.91
C ASN A 124 14.12 16.55 10.69
N LYS A 125 12.86 16.87 10.97
CA LYS A 125 12.49 18.07 11.74
C LYS A 125 12.97 18.00 13.18
N ALA A 126 12.95 16.81 13.77
CA ALA A 126 13.44 16.61 15.13
C ALA A 126 14.96 16.82 15.21
N LEU A 127 15.74 16.29 14.26
CA LEU A 127 17.19 16.50 14.18
C LEU A 127 17.54 17.96 13.92
N GLU A 128 16.82 18.63 13.01
CA GLU A 128 16.98 20.06 12.73
C GLU A 128 16.78 20.91 13.99
N SER A 129 15.85 20.52 14.88
CA SER A 129 15.56 21.26 16.12
C SER A 129 16.72 21.31 17.12
N ILE A 130 17.67 20.37 17.00
CA ILE A 130 18.92 20.34 17.80
C ILE A 130 20.14 20.76 16.97
N GLY A 131 19.94 21.33 15.78
CA GLY A 131 21.01 21.83 14.91
C GLY A 131 21.74 20.75 14.11
N VAL A 132 21.18 19.55 13.97
CA VAL A 132 21.75 18.46 13.18
C VAL A 132 21.12 18.46 11.78
N GLU A 133 21.94 18.62 10.75
CA GLU A 133 21.49 18.56 9.35
C GLU A 133 21.12 17.11 8.99
N ALA A 134 19.88 16.87 8.57
CA ALA A 134 19.44 15.57 8.07
C ALA A 134 19.33 15.58 6.55
N VAL A 135 20.07 14.71 5.86
CA VAL A 135 20.09 14.65 4.39
C VAL A 135 19.54 13.30 3.92
N GLU A 136 18.48 13.33 3.12
CA GLU A 136 17.97 12.13 2.43
C GLU A 136 18.88 11.73 1.27
N THR A 137 19.11 10.43 1.12
CA THR A 137 20.11 9.90 0.18
C THR A 137 19.52 9.07 -0.95
N ASP A 138 18.25 8.67 -0.84
CA ASP A 138 17.46 8.12 -1.94
C ASP A 138 17.08 9.28 -2.86
N LEU A 139 17.32 9.15 -4.17
CA LEU A 139 17.08 10.23 -5.13
C LEU A 139 15.65 10.78 -5.05
N GLY A 140 14.67 9.89 -4.88
CA GLY A 140 13.27 10.27 -4.77
C GLY A 140 12.98 11.05 -3.49
N GLU A 141 13.52 10.60 -2.36
CA GLU A 141 13.41 11.28 -1.05
C GLU A 141 14.14 12.64 -1.07
N TYR A 142 15.34 12.71 -1.64
CA TYR A 142 16.10 13.96 -1.77
C TYR A 142 15.34 15.00 -2.60
N ILE A 143 14.74 14.59 -3.72
CA ILE A 143 13.93 15.48 -4.58
C ILE A 143 12.74 16.07 -3.80
N ILE A 144 12.05 15.28 -2.98
CA ILE A 144 10.90 15.80 -2.23
C ILE A 144 11.34 16.59 -0.99
N GLN A 145 12.48 16.28 -0.40
CA GLN A 145 13.10 17.07 0.67
C GLN A 145 13.40 18.49 0.16
N LEU A 146 14.04 18.62 -1.00
CA LEU A 146 14.26 19.92 -1.66
C LEU A 146 12.96 20.65 -2.01
N ALA A 147 11.87 19.91 -2.22
CA ALA A 147 10.56 20.48 -2.53
C ALA A 147 9.72 20.82 -1.28
N ASP A 148 10.17 20.50 -0.05
CA ASP A 148 9.37 20.55 1.19
C ASP A 148 8.02 19.79 1.05
N GLU A 149 8.07 18.61 0.44
CA GLU A 149 6.93 17.75 0.16
C GLU A 149 7.06 16.40 0.89
N THR A 150 5.92 15.81 1.28
CA THR A 150 5.89 14.42 1.78
C THR A 150 5.94 13.39 0.65
N PRO A 151 6.40 12.15 0.90
CA PRO A 151 6.34 11.07 -0.08
C PRO A 151 4.92 10.82 -0.59
N SER A 152 4.76 10.65 -1.90
CA SER A 152 3.47 10.28 -2.50
C SER A 152 3.34 8.74 -2.64
N HIS A 153 4.45 8.02 -2.78
CA HIS A 153 4.47 6.56 -2.91
C HIS A 153 5.61 5.93 -2.10
N ILE A 154 5.35 4.77 -1.47
CA ILE A 154 6.28 4.05 -0.58
C ILE A 154 7.62 3.70 -1.25
N ILE A 155 7.59 3.38 -2.55
CA ILE A 155 8.79 2.98 -3.31
C ILE A 155 9.31 4.09 -4.22
N ILE A 156 8.46 5.04 -4.63
CA ILE A 156 8.78 6.08 -5.63
C ILE A 156 8.29 7.42 -5.09
N PRO A 157 8.97 8.01 -4.11
CA PRO A 157 8.46 9.13 -3.31
C PRO A 157 7.97 10.30 -4.17
N ALA A 158 8.71 10.62 -5.25
CA ALA A 158 8.43 11.69 -6.20
C ALA A 158 7.56 11.30 -7.42
N ILE A 159 6.73 10.25 -7.34
CA ILE A 159 5.90 9.74 -8.46
C ILE A 159 5.02 10.80 -9.15
N HIS A 160 4.68 11.87 -8.45
CA HIS A 160 3.86 12.98 -8.92
C HIS A 160 4.64 14.07 -9.65
N LYS A 161 5.97 13.98 -9.74
CA LYS A 161 6.83 14.94 -10.46
C LYS A 161 7.34 14.35 -11.77
N ASN A 162 7.48 15.19 -12.80
CA ASN A 162 8.16 14.82 -14.05
C ASN A 162 9.63 15.30 -14.05
N ARG A 163 10.39 14.86 -15.05
CA ARG A 163 11.80 15.25 -15.24
C ARG A 163 12.04 16.76 -15.39
N TYR A 164 11.07 17.52 -15.91
CA TYR A 164 11.21 18.97 -16.09
C TYR A 164 11.11 19.69 -14.74
N GLN A 165 10.12 19.33 -13.92
CA GLN A 165 9.98 19.87 -12.56
C GLN A 165 11.17 19.47 -11.67
N ILE A 166 11.70 18.26 -11.85
CA ILE A 166 12.90 17.80 -11.16
C ILE A 166 14.12 18.62 -11.62
N ALA A 167 14.25 18.89 -12.92
CA ALA A 167 15.33 19.75 -13.44
C ALA A 167 15.26 21.17 -12.88
N ASP A 168 14.06 21.76 -12.81
CA ASP A 168 13.89 23.11 -12.23
C ASP A 168 14.30 23.15 -10.75
N LEU A 169 13.97 22.11 -9.98
CA LEU A 169 14.36 22.00 -8.56
C LEU A 169 15.88 21.85 -8.42
N LEU A 170 16.47 20.91 -9.16
CA LEU A 170 17.91 20.65 -9.08
C LEU A 170 18.74 21.79 -9.66
N SER A 171 18.23 22.54 -10.65
CA SER A 171 18.91 23.72 -11.18
C SER A 171 19.02 24.84 -10.15
N LYS A 172 17.96 25.06 -9.35
CA LYS A 172 18.00 26.01 -8.24
C LYS A 172 19.03 25.61 -7.19
N GLU A 173 19.09 24.31 -6.89
CA GLU A 173 20.03 23.73 -5.93
C GLU A 173 21.48 23.72 -6.43
N ALA A 174 21.67 23.64 -7.75
CA ALA A 174 22.98 23.69 -8.41
C ALA A 174 23.50 25.13 -8.59
N GLY A 175 22.60 26.12 -8.61
CA GLY A 175 22.93 27.49 -9.01
C GLY A 175 23.14 27.66 -10.52
N GLU A 176 22.83 26.65 -11.33
CA GLU A 176 22.95 26.65 -12.79
C GLU A 176 21.82 25.84 -13.44
N THR A 177 21.55 26.10 -14.72
CA THR A 177 20.48 25.40 -15.45
C THR A 177 20.93 23.99 -15.84
N LEU A 178 20.29 22.98 -15.25
CA LEU A 178 20.46 21.58 -15.63
C LEU A 178 19.43 21.17 -16.69
N PRO A 179 19.84 20.44 -17.75
CA PRO A 179 18.90 19.92 -18.73
C PRO A 179 17.96 18.87 -18.11
N PRO A 180 16.71 18.74 -18.59
CA PRO A 180 15.74 17.77 -18.11
C PRO A 180 16.02 16.35 -18.63
N ASP A 181 17.26 15.89 -18.48
CA ASP A 181 17.75 14.54 -18.80
C ASP A 181 17.97 13.75 -17.50
N THR A 182 17.39 12.56 -17.40
CA THR A 182 17.42 11.78 -16.16
C THR A 182 18.82 11.35 -15.75
N SER A 183 19.73 11.12 -16.70
CA SER A 183 21.09 10.68 -16.41
C SER A 183 21.93 11.83 -15.87
N ILE A 184 21.75 13.03 -16.43
CA ILE A 184 22.40 14.26 -15.95
C ILE A 184 21.91 14.62 -14.55
N LEU A 185 20.58 14.64 -14.34
CA LEU A 185 19.99 14.97 -13.05
C LEU A 185 20.41 13.99 -11.94
N ALA A 186 20.38 12.68 -12.23
CA ALA A 186 20.87 11.67 -11.30
C ALA A 186 22.38 11.78 -11.06
N GLY A 187 23.16 12.11 -12.09
CA GLY A 187 24.60 12.34 -11.98
C GLY A 187 24.96 13.51 -11.06
N PHE A 188 24.22 14.62 -11.16
CA PHE A 188 24.37 15.77 -10.27
C PHE A 188 24.09 15.39 -8.81
N VAL A 189 22.93 14.79 -8.54
CA VAL A 189 22.55 14.38 -7.18
C VAL A 189 23.56 13.39 -6.61
N ARG A 190 24.01 12.41 -7.40
CA ARG A 190 25.03 11.45 -6.98
C ARG A 190 26.34 12.13 -6.58
N ASN A 191 26.81 13.11 -7.35
CA ASN A 191 28.03 13.85 -7.03
C ASN A 191 27.86 14.65 -5.73
N LYS A 192 26.72 15.33 -5.56
CA LYS A 192 26.41 16.11 -4.36
C LYS A 192 26.30 15.24 -3.10
N LEU A 193 25.62 14.10 -3.20
CA LEU A 193 25.46 13.19 -2.05
C LEU A 193 26.75 12.49 -1.66
N ARG A 194 27.70 12.27 -2.59
CA ARG A 194 29.02 11.67 -2.28
C ARG A 194 29.79 12.40 -1.20
N GLU A 195 29.82 13.73 -1.26
CA GLU A 195 30.45 14.56 -0.24
C GLU A 195 29.74 14.38 1.11
N LYS A 196 28.40 14.43 1.10
CA LYS A 196 27.58 14.23 2.30
C LYS A 196 27.80 12.87 2.96
N PHE A 197 27.96 11.78 2.20
CA PHE A 197 28.23 10.46 2.81
C PHE A 197 29.58 10.39 3.52
N LEU A 198 30.61 11.06 3.00
CA LEU A 198 31.96 11.05 3.57
C LEU A 198 32.06 11.92 4.84
N ASP A 199 31.30 13.02 4.87
CA ASP A 199 31.33 13.99 5.96
C ASP A 199 30.32 13.69 7.07
N ALA A 200 29.45 12.69 6.89
CA ALA A 200 28.37 12.42 7.83
C ALA A 200 28.84 11.77 9.13
N ASP A 201 28.36 12.31 10.26
CA ASP A 201 28.66 11.74 11.59
C ASP A 201 27.85 10.46 11.85
N ILE A 202 26.60 10.44 11.38
CA ILE A 202 25.65 9.35 11.61
C ILE A 202 24.97 8.93 10.31
N GLY A 203 24.90 7.62 10.09
CA GLY A 203 24.07 7.00 9.07
C GLY A 203 22.78 6.45 9.66
N MET A 204 21.62 6.82 9.11
CA MET A 204 20.34 6.26 9.53
C MET A 204 19.64 5.48 8.43
N THR A 205 19.11 4.31 8.78
CA THR A 205 18.35 3.47 7.85
C THR A 205 17.03 2.98 8.43
N GLY A 206 16.14 2.53 7.56
CA GLY A 206 15.04 1.64 7.93
C GLY A 206 15.49 0.18 7.97
N CYS A 207 14.52 -0.72 8.00
CA CYS A 207 14.75 -2.17 7.89
C CYS A 207 13.68 -2.79 7.00
N ASN A 208 14.08 -3.52 5.94
CA ASN A 208 13.12 -4.31 5.17
C ASN A 208 12.75 -5.59 5.92
N PHE A 209 13.78 -6.33 6.36
CA PHE A 209 13.66 -7.53 7.19
C PHE A 209 14.80 -7.63 8.19
N ALA A 210 14.47 -7.82 9.46
CA ALA A 210 15.38 -8.32 10.48
C ALA A 210 15.34 -9.84 10.49
N ILE A 211 16.49 -10.49 10.66
CA ILE A 211 16.63 -11.95 10.72
C ILE A 211 16.86 -12.34 12.17
N ALA A 212 15.88 -13.02 12.78
CA ALA A 212 15.91 -13.35 14.19
C ALA A 212 17.11 -14.24 14.55
N GLU A 213 17.36 -15.29 13.77
CA GLU A 213 18.38 -16.31 14.08
C GLU A 213 19.82 -15.79 14.10
N THR A 214 20.10 -14.64 13.47
CA THR A 214 21.45 -14.05 13.42
C THR A 214 21.53 -12.63 13.96
N GLY A 215 20.42 -11.99 14.34
CA GLY A 215 20.44 -10.59 14.77
C GLY A 215 20.81 -9.62 13.63
N SER A 216 20.56 -10.01 12.38
CA SER A 216 20.96 -9.26 11.19
C SER A 216 19.83 -8.40 10.64
N MET A 217 20.16 -7.32 9.93
CA MET A 217 19.20 -6.50 9.18
C MET A 217 19.48 -6.56 7.69
N VAL A 218 18.42 -6.63 6.90
CA VAL A 218 18.50 -6.73 5.45
C VAL A 218 17.85 -5.51 4.81
N LEU A 219 18.58 -4.90 3.88
CA LEU A 219 18.16 -3.75 3.09
C LEU A 219 18.10 -4.12 1.60
N PHE A 220 17.07 -3.63 0.92
CA PHE A 220 16.88 -3.78 -0.53
C PHE A 220 16.92 -2.41 -1.18
N GLU A 221 17.83 -2.20 -2.14
CA GLU A 221 17.99 -0.90 -2.80
C GLU A 221 18.46 -1.02 -4.25
N ASN A 222 18.25 0.04 -5.02
CA ASN A 222 18.66 0.11 -6.43
C ASN A 222 19.78 1.14 -6.69
N GLU A 223 20.10 1.99 -5.71
CA GLU A 223 20.99 3.15 -5.91
C GLU A 223 22.35 2.98 -5.21
N GLY A 224 22.48 2.02 -4.29
CA GLY A 224 23.70 1.75 -3.53
C GLY A 224 23.96 2.76 -2.41
N ASN A 225 23.02 3.70 -2.19
CA ASN A 225 23.10 4.74 -1.18
C ASN A 225 22.97 4.18 0.23
N ALA A 226 22.08 3.22 0.47
CA ALA A 226 21.90 2.60 1.78
C ALA A 226 23.19 1.90 2.24
N ARG A 227 23.92 1.23 1.34
CA ARG A 227 25.24 0.67 1.67
C ARG A 227 26.23 1.75 2.12
N MET A 228 26.27 2.90 1.44
CA MET A 228 27.11 4.02 1.85
C MET A 228 26.69 4.58 3.22
N VAL A 229 25.38 4.74 3.46
CA VAL A 229 24.82 5.17 4.75
C VAL A 229 25.18 4.21 5.88
N THR A 230 25.25 2.91 5.62
CA THR A 230 25.51 1.90 6.65
C THR A 230 26.98 1.63 6.90
N THR A 231 27.88 2.08 6.00
CA THR A 231 29.30 1.70 6.05
C THR A 231 30.23 2.89 6.26
N LEU A 232 29.93 4.07 5.73
CA LEU A 232 30.83 5.23 5.80
C LEU A 232 30.74 6.00 7.14
N PRO A 233 29.54 6.34 7.65
CA PRO A 233 29.44 7.01 8.95
C PRO A 233 29.91 6.10 10.09
N LYS A 234 30.60 6.70 11.07
CA LYS A 234 31.14 5.94 12.22
C LYS A 234 30.06 5.43 13.16
N THR A 235 28.89 6.07 13.18
CA THR A 235 27.75 5.64 13.98
C THR A 235 26.57 5.33 13.07
N GLN A 236 25.93 4.20 13.29
CA GLN A 236 24.79 3.75 12.50
C GLN A 236 23.55 3.61 13.40
N ILE A 237 22.40 4.09 12.95
CA ILE A 237 21.11 3.91 13.62
C ILE A 237 20.12 3.28 12.63
N THR A 238 19.57 2.11 12.95
CA THR A 238 18.41 1.57 12.24
C THR A 238 17.13 1.73 13.04
N LEU A 239 16.12 2.29 12.38
CA LEU A 239 14.75 2.38 12.85
C LEU A 239 13.95 1.20 12.33
N MET A 240 13.38 0.41 13.22
CA MET A 240 12.70 -0.83 12.89
C MET A 240 11.34 -0.89 13.59
N GLY A 241 10.24 -0.99 12.84
CA GLY A 241 8.97 -1.38 13.44
C GLY A 241 9.06 -2.81 13.98
N MET A 242 8.51 -3.10 15.16
CA MET A 242 8.62 -4.42 15.80
C MET A 242 8.18 -5.58 14.89
N GLU A 243 7.31 -5.34 13.92
CA GLU A 243 6.82 -6.35 12.99
C GLU A 243 7.80 -6.70 11.87
N ARG A 244 8.88 -5.95 11.68
CA ARG A 244 9.81 -6.03 10.54
C ARG A 244 10.77 -7.21 10.60
N ILE A 245 10.41 -8.30 11.26
CA ILE A 245 11.27 -9.44 11.54
C ILE A 245 10.79 -10.71 10.83
N ILE A 246 11.72 -11.58 10.45
CA ILE A 246 11.47 -12.96 9.98
C ILE A 246 12.42 -13.93 10.72
N PRO A 247 12.08 -15.23 10.79
CA PRO A 247 12.81 -16.17 11.62
C PRO A 247 14.25 -16.39 11.15
N SER A 248 14.43 -16.65 9.86
CA SER A 248 15.68 -17.18 9.30
C SER A 248 16.07 -16.58 7.93
N TRP A 249 17.32 -16.81 7.51
CA TRP A 249 17.81 -16.54 6.16
C TRP A 249 17.10 -17.38 5.09
N SER A 250 16.67 -18.60 5.42
CA SER A 250 15.85 -19.41 4.51
C SER A 250 14.48 -18.77 4.26
N ASP A 251 13.89 -18.13 5.27
CA ASP A 251 12.66 -17.37 5.08
C ASP A 251 12.90 -16.07 4.28
N LEU A 252 14.10 -15.49 4.37
CA LEU A 252 14.49 -14.34 3.55
C LEU A 252 14.48 -14.71 2.07
N GLU A 253 14.86 -15.91 1.66
CA GLU A 253 14.82 -16.33 0.24
C GLU A 253 13.43 -16.15 -0.36
N VAL A 254 12.39 -16.55 0.39
CA VAL A 254 10.98 -16.38 0.00
C VAL A 254 10.64 -14.89 -0.10
N MET A 255 11.02 -14.11 0.91
CA MET A 255 10.72 -12.67 0.95
C MET A 255 11.46 -11.89 -0.14
N ALA A 256 12.72 -12.22 -0.40
CA ALA A 256 13.57 -11.67 -1.46
C ALA A 256 13.06 -12.04 -2.85
N THR A 257 12.40 -13.19 -2.99
CA THR A 257 11.69 -13.56 -4.21
C THR A 257 10.44 -12.71 -4.41
N LEU A 258 9.65 -12.50 -3.35
CA LEU A 258 8.35 -11.85 -3.39
C LEU A 258 8.43 -10.31 -3.49
N LEU A 259 9.29 -9.67 -2.69
CA LEU A 259 9.30 -8.21 -2.52
C LEU A 259 9.65 -7.46 -3.81
N PRO A 260 10.79 -7.71 -4.50
CA PRO A 260 11.18 -6.96 -5.68
C PRO A 260 10.25 -7.20 -6.88
N ARG A 261 9.83 -8.46 -7.09
CA ARG A 261 8.86 -8.80 -8.14
C ARG A 261 7.53 -8.10 -7.94
N SER A 262 7.08 -7.98 -6.69
CA SER A 262 5.83 -7.29 -6.36
C SER A 262 5.94 -5.77 -6.44
N ALA A 263 7.10 -5.21 -6.09
CA ALA A 263 7.31 -3.77 -6.02
C ALA A 263 7.59 -3.16 -7.41
N THR A 264 8.58 -3.70 -8.12
CA THR A 264 9.13 -3.13 -9.36
C THR A 264 9.11 -4.10 -10.55
N GLY A 265 8.74 -5.37 -10.33
CA GLY A 265 8.83 -6.41 -11.37
C GLY A 265 10.25 -6.95 -11.57
N GLN A 266 11.20 -6.56 -10.73
CA GLN A 266 12.57 -7.06 -10.81
C GLN A 266 12.70 -8.44 -10.14
N LYS A 267 13.61 -9.29 -10.64
CA LYS A 267 13.91 -10.59 -10.00
C LYS A 267 14.54 -10.42 -8.61
N LEU A 268 15.40 -9.41 -8.48
CA LEU A 268 15.99 -8.92 -7.24
C LEU A 268 16.30 -7.43 -7.45
N THR A 269 16.40 -6.64 -6.39
CA THR A 269 16.94 -5.28 -6.49
C THR A 269 18.43 -5.32 -6.87
N VAL A 270 19.00 -4.20 -7.32
CA VAL A 270 20.42 -4.15 -7.73
C VAL A 270 21.33 -4.52 -6.55
N TYR A 271 20.97 -4.11 -5.34
CA TYR A 271 21.68 -4.45 -4.12
C TYR A 271 20.75 -5.06 -3.07
N MET A 272 21.28 -6.04 -2.35
CA MET A 272 20.69 -6.60 -1.13
C MET A 272 21.81 -6.72 -0.10
N SER A 273 21.73 -5.93 0.97
CA SER A 273 22.79 -5.83 1.98
C SER A 273 22.31 -6.45 3.28
N GLY A 274 23.04 -7.44 3.80
CA GLY A 274 22.84 -8.02 5.13
C GLY A 274 23.87 -7.46 6.10
N ILE A 275 23.41 -6.85 7.21
CA ILE A 275 24.25 -6.15 8.18
C ILE A 275 24.12 -6.86 9.53
N THR A 276 25.23 -7.30 10.09
CA THR A 276 25.29 -8.15 11.30
C THR A 276 26.26 -7.57 12.33
N GLY A 277 25.93 -6.37 12.80
CA GLY A 277 26.73 -5.63 13.78
C GLY A 277 27.58 -4.50 13.19
N PRO A 278 28.27 -3.74 14.07
CA PRO A 278 29.30 -2.78 13.70
C PRO A 278 30.54 -3.49 13.12
N ARG A 279 31.50 -2.70 12.63
CA ARG A 279 32.78 -3.21 12.13
C ARG A 279 33.52 -3.99 13.21
N ARG A 280 34.09 -5.12 12.84
CA ARG A 280 34.96 -5.95 13.67
C ARG A 280 36.40 -5.51 13.49
N GLU A 281 37.29 -6.05 14.32
CA GLU A 281 38.72 -5.71 14.29
C GLU A 281 39.38 -5.97 12.92
N HIS A 282 38.94 -7.00 12.20
CA HIS A 282 39.47 -7.36 10.88
C HIS A 282 38.71 -6.74 9.71
N ASP A 283 37.61 -6.05 9.97
CA ASP A 283 36.82 -5.41 8.91
C ASP A 283 37.51 -4.12 8.46
N GLY A 284 37.67 -3.95 7.15
CA GLY A 284 38.34 -2.78 6.57
C GLY A 284 37.49 -1.51 6.55
N ASP A 285 36.16 -1.67 6.65
CA ASP A 285 35.18 -0.58 6.65
C ASP A 285 33.97 -0.92 7.55
N GLY A 286 33.14 0.07 7.84
CA GLY A 286 31.92 -0.08 8.62
C GLY A 286 31.82 0.89 9.82
N PRO A 287 30.65 0.93 10.47
CA PRO A 287 30.43 1.80 11.61
C PRO A 287 31.15 1.25 12.84
N GLU A 288 31.72 2.12 13.66
CA GLU A 288 32.31 1.80 14.95
C GLU A 288 31.24 1.46 16.00
N GLU A 289 30.06 2.07 15.88
CA GLU A 289 28.93 1.85 16.78
C GLU A 289 27.63 1.67 15.98
N MET A 290 26.84 0.68 16.37
CA MET A 290 25.57 0.38 15.72
C MET A 290 24.43 0.36 16.74
N HIS A 291 23.34 1.05 16.41
CA HIS A 291 22.12 1.10 17.20
C HIS A 291 20.93 0.57 16.41
N ILE A 292 20.08 -0.21 17.06
CA ILE A 292 18.78 -0.59 16.53
C ILE A 292 17.70 -0.09 17.48
N ILE A 293 16.77 0.70 16.98
CA ILE A 293 15.62 1.21 17.74
C ILE A 293 14.39 0.45 17.23
N ILE A 294 13.89 -0.46 18.07
CA ILE A 294 12.69 -1.26 17.81
C ILE A 294 11.48 -0.48 18.31
N ILE A 295 10.52 -0.24 17.41
CA ILE A 295 9.43 0.72 17.62
C ILE A 295 8.09 -0.02 17.57
N ASP A 296 7.30 0.11 18.63
CA ASP A 296 5.91 -0.33 18.68
C ASP A 296 5.01 0.72 17.99
N ASN A 297 4.86 1.89 18.61
CA ASN A 297 4.00 2.98 18.11
C ASN A 297 2.59 2.51 17.70
N GLY A 298 1.98 1.64 18.51
CA GLY A 298 0.62 1.13 18.31
C GLY A 298 0.52 -0.16 17.47
N ARG A 299 1.64 -0.83 17.18
CA ARG A 299 1.70 -2.15 16.53
C ARG A 299 1.26 -3.27 17.48
N SER A 300 1.57 -3.20 18.79
CA SER A 300 1.07 -4.19 19.75
C SER A 300 -0.46 -4.15 19.90
N LEU A 301 -1.09 -2.99 19.72
CA LEU A 301 -2.56 -2.90 19.69
C LEU A 301 -3.16 -3.62 18.48
N GLN A 302 -2.45 -3.64 17.34
CA GLN A 302 -2.88 -4.38 16.16
C GLN A 302 -2.70 -5.88 16.36
N LEU A 303 -1.63 -6.30 17.05
CA LEU A 303 -1.37 -7.70 17.38
C LEU A 303 -2.54 -8.31 18.16
N GLY A 304 -3.09 -7.56 19.13
CA GLY A 304 -4.25 -7.98 19.92
C GLY A 304 -5.60 -7.87 19.21
N ASP A 305 -5.65 -7.37 17.97
CA ASP A 305 -6.91 -7.14 17.25
C ASP A 305 -7.09 -8.18 16.12
N PRO A 306 -8.01 -9.14 16.23
CA PRO A 306 -8.16 -10.21 15.24
C PRO A 306 -8.57 -9.70 13.85
N GLU A 307 -9.18 -8.51 13.74
CA GLU A 307 -9.54 -7.93 12.43
C GLU A 307 -8.35 -7.22 11.76
N PHE A 308 -7.32 -6.84 12.53
CA PHE A 308 -6.22 -6.00 12.04
C PHE A 308 -4.82 -6.61 12.23
N GLN A 309 -4.68 -7.72 12.95
CA GLN A 309 -3.39 -8.39 13.20
C GLN A 309 -2.65 -8.72 11.90
N GLU A 310 -3.34 -9.19 10.85
CA GLU A 310 -2.71 -9.51 9.56
C GLU A 310 -2.08 -8.28 8.88
N LEU A 311 -2.38 -7.05 9.32
CA LEU A 311 -1.73 -5.83 8.83
C LEU A 311 -0.22 -5.82 9.10
N LEU A 312 0.20 -6.44 10.21
CA LEU A 312 1.60 -6.58 10.62
C LEU A 312 2.40 -7.49 9.66
N ASN A 313 1.72 -8.27 8.81
CA ASN A 313 2.38 -9.09 7.79
C ASN A 313 2.98 -8.25 6.65
N CYS A 314 2.64 -6.96 6.53
CA CYS A 314 2.97 -6.14 5.38
C CYS A 314 4.49 -5.99 5.17
N ILE A 315 4.99 -6.42 4.01
CA ILE A 315 6.40 -6.29 3.60
C ILE A 315 6.72 -4.98 2.84
N ARG A 316 5.81 -4.00 2.86
CA ARG A 316 5.98 -2.65 2.27
C ARG A 316 6.35 -2.59 0.77
N CYS A 317 5.94 -3.58 -0.02
CA CYS A 317 6.23 -3.63 -1.46
C CYS A 317 5.47 -2.58 -2.31
N GLY A 318 4.42 -1.95 -1.80
CA GLY A 318 3.63 -0.96 -2.56
C GLY A 318 2.69 -1.53 -3.64
N ALA A 319 2.66 -2.85 -3.86
CA ALA A 319 1.81 -3.46 -4.90
C ALA A 319 0.31 -3.10 -4.78
N CYS A 320 -0.18 -2.93 -3.55
CA CYS A 320 -1.56 -2.52 -3.31
C CYS A 320 -1.87 -1.09 -3.77
N LEU A 321 -0.90 -0.16 -3.74
CA LEU A 321 -1.05 1.20 -4.28
C LEU A 321 -1.20 1.13 -5.80
N ASN A 322 -0.33 0.37 -6.46
CA ASN A 322 -0.30 0.21 -7.92
C ASN A 322 -1.57 -0.43 -8.49
N ALA A 323 -2.19 -1.35 -7.73
CA ALA A 323 -3.44 -2.00 -8.13
C ALA A 323 -4.70 -1.17 -7.83
N CYS A 324 -4.61 -0.17 -6.94
CA CYS A 324 -5.78 0.54 -6.44
C CYS A 324 -6.33 1.55 -7.47
N PRO A 325 -7.59 1.43 -7.92
CA PRO A 325 -8.17 2.37 -8.88
C PRO A 325 -8.31 3.78 -8.30
N VAL A 326 -8.49 3.92 -6.98
CA VAL A 326 -8.62 5.22 -6.31
C VAL A 326 -7.27 5.93 -6.23
N TYR A 327 -6.23 5.26 -5.71
CA TYR A 327 -4.87 5.80 -5.62
C TYR A 327 -4.36 6.30 -6.97
N ARG A 328 -4.62 5.54 -8.05
CA ARG A 328 -4.24 5.91 -9.43
C ARG A 328 -4.87 7.20 -9.94
N GLN A 329 -5.94 7.68 -9.31
CA GLN A 329 -6.61 8.94 -9.67
C GLN A 329 -6.27 10.10 -8.72
N ILE A 330 -6.02 9.83 -7.43
CA ILE A 330 -5.83 10.90 -6.44
C ILE A 330 -4.38 11.05 -5.94
N GLY A 331 -3.50 10.10 -6.26
CA GLY A 331 -2.11 10.08 -5.78
C GLY A 331 -2.00 9.84 -4.28
N GLY A 332 -0.78 9.99 -3.74
CA GLY A 332 -0.51 9.76 -2.32
C GLY A 332 -0.96 10.87 -1.39
N HIS A 333 -0.72 12.13 -1.77
CA HIS A 333 -0.97 13.28 -0.88
C HIS A 333 -2.43 13.45 -0.49
N ALA A 334 -3.38 12.96 -1.30
CA ALA A 334 -4.80 13.00 -0.96
C ALA A 334 -5.14 12.22 0.32
N TYR A 335 -4.36 11.19 0.63
CA TYR A 335 -4.50 10.38 1.85
C TYR A 335 -4.14 11.19 3.11
N GLY A 336 -3.17 12.10 3.03
CA GLY A 336 -2.85 13.06 4.10
C GLY A 336 -1.95 12.55 5.23
N GLY A 337 -1.45 11.33 5.14
CA GLY A 337 -0.47 10.75 6.06
C GLY A 337 0.77 10.21 5.35
N THR A 338 1.76 9.77 6.13
CA THR A 338 2.99 9.15 5.64
C THR A 338 2.73 7.92 4.78
N TYR A 339 1.73 7.12 5.16
CA TYR A 339 1.30 5.95 4.40
C TYR A 339 0.10 6.31 3.51
N SER A 340 0.17 5.93 2.23
CA SER A 340 -0.86 6.21 1.25
C SER A 340 -1.49 4.94 0.66
N GLY A 341 -2.55 5.12 -0.14
CA GLY A 341 -3.24 4.01 -0.80
C GLY A 341 -3.99 3.09 0.18
N PRO A 342 -4.36 1.86 -0.26
CA PRO A 342 -5.12 0.94 0.58
C PRO A 342 -4.44 0.58 1.90
N ILE A 343 -3.11 0.42 1.90
CA ILE A 343 -2.37 0.12 3.13
C ILE A 343 -2.39 1.30 4.10
N GLY A 344 -2.18 2.53 3.61
CA GLY A 344 -2.26 3.72 4.46
C GLY A 344 -3.65 3.95 5.02
N ALA A 345 -4.69 3.67 4.23
CA ALA A 345 -6.08 3.82 4.66
C ALA A 345 -6.48 2.89 5.81
N VAL A 346 -5.73 1.80 6.03
CA VAL A 346 -5.92 0.88 7.17
C VAL A 346 -4.91 1.13 8.28
N LEU A 347 -3.63 1.30 7.91
CA LEU A 347 -2.52 1.44 8.86
C LEU A 347 -2.51 2.76 9.60
N THR A 348 -2.77 3.88 8.94
CA THR A 348 -2.73 5.19 9.60
C THR A 348 -3.74 5.28 10.75
N PRO A 349 -5.02 4.88 10.59
CA PRO A 349 -5.95 4.79 11.71
C PRO A 349 -5.47 3.87 12.84
N ALA A 350 -4.84 2.73 12.49
CA ALA A 350 -4.35 1.76 13.45
C ALA A 350 -3.17 2.27 14.28
N LEU A 351 -2.22 2.99 13.66
CA LEU A 351 -1.06 3.57 14.35
C LEU A 351 -1.45 4.80 15.20
N LYS A 352 -2.27 5.70 14.66
CA LYS A 352 -2.59 6.99 15.33
C LYS A 352 -3.69 6.87 16.39
N LYS A 353 -4.19 5.65 16.66
CA LYS A 353 -5.26 5.36 17.64
C LYS A 353 -6.52 6.24 17.49
N ASN A 354 -6.70 6.91 16.35
CA ASN A 354 -7.73 7.93 16.15
C ASN A 354 -8.54 7.65 14.88
N VAL A 355 -9.44 6.67 14.97
CA VAL A 355 -10.35 6.32 13.87
C VAL A 355 -11.26 7.51 13.48
N ALA A 356 -11.51 8.49 14.39
CA ALA A 356 -12.39 9.63 14.12
C ALA A 356 -11.82 10.62 13.11
N GLU A 357 -10.52 10.90 13.16
CA GLU A 357 -9.86 11.86 12.27
C GLU A 357 -9.62 11.30 10.87
N TRP A 358 -9.42 9.98 10.78
CA TRP A 358 -9.07 9.29 9.54
C TRP A 358 -10.28 8.61 8.89
N ASP A 359 -11.47 8.82 9.42
CA ASP A 359 -12.67 8.04 9.12
C ASP A 359 -13.14 8.14 7.66
N ASP A 360 -12.86 9.25 6.99
CA ASP A 360 -13.17 9.43 5.57
C ASP A 360 -12.15 8.74 4.65
N ILE A 361 -10.94 8.45 5.14
CA ILE A 361 -9.93 7.78 4.34
C ILE A 361 -10.32 6.33 4.05
N ALA A 362 -11.02 5.68 4.99
CA ALA A 362 -11.54 4.33 4.80
C ALA A 362 -12.59 4.30 3.67
N ASN A 363 -13.23 5.43 3.38
CA ASN A 363 -14.18 5.60 2.27
C ASN A 363 -13.49 5.86 0.92
N ALA A 364 -12.19 6.16 0.89
CA ALA A 364 -11.38 6.27 -0.33
C ALA A 364 -11.03 4.91 -0.94
N SER A 365 -12.02 4.02 -1.03
CA SER A 365 -11.89 2.66 -1.58
C SER A 365 -13.20 2.19 -2.20
N SER A 366 -13.09 1.56 -3.37
CA SER A 366 -14.19 0.89 -4.05
C SER A 366 -14.46 -0.53 -3.52
N LEU A 367 -13.69 -1.00 -2.54
CA LEU A 367 -13.78 -2.36 -1.96
C LEU A 367 -13.68 -3.50 -3.00
N CYS A 368 -12.95 -3.29 -4.09
CA CYS A 368 -12.90 -4.24 -5.22
C CYS A 368 -11.96 -5.45 -5.02
N GLY A 369 -11.29 -5.59 -3.87
CA GLY A 369 -10.37 -6.71 -3.62
C GLY A 369 -9.03 -6.68 -4.37
N ALA A 370 -8.82 -5.76 -5.33
CA ALA A 370 -7.59 -5.72 -6.15
C ALA A 370 -6.29 -5.60 -5.34
N CYS A 371 -6.33 -4.98 -4.16
CA CYS A 371 -5.20 -4.90 -3.25
C CYS A 371 -4.79 -6.26 -2.66
N TYR A 372 -5.74 -7.16 -2.41
CA TYR A 372 -5.51 -8.51 -1.92
C TYR A 372 -4.91 -9.40 -3.03
N GLU A 373 -5.49 -9.35 -4.23
CA GLU A 373 -4.97 -10.04 -5.42
C GLU A 373 -3.54 -9.61 -5.76
N ALA A 374 -3.22 -8.33 -5.58
CA ALA A 374 -1.88 -7.81 -5.79
C ALA A 374 -0.91 -8.16 -4.63
N CYS A 375 -1.39 -8.45 -3.42
CA CYS A 375 -0.54 -8.58 -2.26
C CYS A 375 0.31 -9.87 -2.30
N PRO A 376 1.66 -9.77 -2.17
CA PRO A 376 2.52 -10.96 -2.13
C PRO A 376 2.32 -11.82 -0.89
N VAL A 377 1.72 -11.26 0.17
CA VAL A 377 1.49 -11.95 1.45
C VAL A 377 0.01 -11.92 1.84
N LYS A 378 -0.88 -11.77 0.84
CA LYS A 378 -2.34 -11.96 0.93
C LYS A 378 -3.04 -11.21 2.08
N ILE A 379 -2.69 -9.94 2.34
CA ILE A 379 -3.35 -9.12 3.38
C ILE A 379 -4.71 -8.63 2.87
N PRO A 380 -5.83 -8.92 3.58
CA PRO A 380 -7.18 -8.56 3.15
C PRO A 380 -7.56 -7.11 3.52
N LEU A 381 -6.84 -6.13 2.96
CA LEU A 381 -7.06 -4.71 3.27
C LEU A 381 -8.50 -4.24 2.97
N HIS A 382 -9.18 -4.85 2.00
CA HIS A 382 -10.56 -4.52 1.66
C HIS A 382 -11.54 -4.91 2.76
N ASP A 383 -11.35 -6.05 3.41
CA ASP A 383 -12.17 -6.47 4.56
C ASP A 383 -11.87 -5.61 5.78
N MET A 384 -10.59 -5.29 6.04
CA MET A 384 -10.19 -4.37 7.10
C MET A 384 -10.84 -2.97 6.94
N LEU A 385 -10.96 -2.48 5.71
CA LEU A 385 -11.66 -1.22 5.42
C LEU A 385 -13.17 -1.33 5.72
N VAL A 386 -13.80 -2.48 5.47
CA VAL A 386 -15.19 -2.73 5.86
C VAL A 386 -15.32 -2.74 7.38
N SER A 387 -14.40 -3.39 8.11
CA SER A 387 -14.36 -3.39 9.57
C SER A 387 -14.19 -1.98 10.14
N LEU A 388 -13.32 -1.14 9.57
CA LEU A 388 -13.21 0.27 9.97
C LEU A 388 -14.52 1.03 9.76
N ARG A 389 -15.16 0.86 8.60
CA ARG A 389 -16.47 1.48 8.33
C ARG A 389 -17.55 0.97 9.28
N ARG A 390 -17.54 -0.31 9.66
CA ARG A 390 -18.46 -0.90 10.65
C ARG A 390 -18.25 -0.27 12.03
N ARG A 391 -17.00 -0.27 12.53
CA ARG A 391 -16.63 0.31 13.83
C ARG A 391 -17.01 1.79 13.94
N LYS A 392 -16.90 2.56 12.85
CA LYS A 392 -17.40 3.95 12.77
C LYS A 392 -18.90 4.04 13.09
N ILE A 393 -19.71 3.20 12.44
CA ILE A 393 -21.16 3.21 12.63
C ILE A 393 -21.52 2.76 14.05
N GLU A 394 -20.88 1.70 14.55
CA GLU A 394 -21.07 1.18 15.91
C GLU A 394 -20.69 2.21 16.98
N ALA A 395 -19.65 3.01 16.75
CA ALA A 395 -19.25 4.12 17.61
C ALA A 395 -20.17 5.36 17.52
N GLY A 396 -21.27 5.30 16.76
CA GLY A 396 -22.22 6.40 16.63
C GLY A 396 -21.74 7.58 15.77
N ARG A 397 -20.61 7.43 15.05
CA ARG A 397 -20.01 8.47 14.19
C ARG A 397 -20.49 8.41 12.74
N GLY A 398 -21.47 7.56 12.45
CA GLY A 398 -22.12 7.47 11.15
C GLY A 398 -23.05 8.64 10.84
N ASN A 399 -23.36 8.83 9.55
CA ASN A 399 -24.38 9.78 9.14
C ASN A 399 -25.77 9.21 9.51
N LYS A 400 -26.46 9.87 10.45
CA LYS A 400 -27.78 9.44 10.94
C LYS A 400 -28.84 9.37 9.82
N ALA A 401 -28.80 10.32 8.88
CA ALA A 401 -29.74 10.33 7.75
C ALA A 401 -29.49 9.15 6.80
N GLU A 402 -28.22 8.82 6.55
CA GLU A 402 -27.84 7.62 5.80
C GLU A 402 -28.29 6.36 6.51
N GLY A 403 -28.09 6.27 7.84
CA GLY A 403 -28.54 5.14 8.65
C GLY A 403 -30.05 4.90 8.57
N VAL A 404 -30.88 5.97 8.63
CA VAL A 404 -32.33 5.87 8.43
C VAL A 404 -32.66 5.44 7.00
N GLY A 405 -31.98 6.01 6.00
CA GLY A 405 -32.14 5.63 4.60
C GLY A 405 -31.85 4.15 4.34
N MET A 406 -30.77 3.62 4.91
CA MET A 406 -30.38 2.21 4.80
C MET A 406 -31.35 1.27 5.52
N LYS A 407 -31.89 1.67 6.70
CA LYS A 407 -32.98 0.92 7.36
C LYS A 407 -34.23 0.87 6.49
N GLY A 408 -34.60 1.99 5.86
CA GLY A 408 -35.71 2.03 4.89
C GLY A 408 -35.46 1.14 3.68
N PHE A 409 -34.26 1.20 3.10
CA PHE A 409 -33.84 0.33 2.00
C PHE A 409 -33.93 -1.15 2.39
N ALA A 410 -33.41 -1.54 3.56
CA ALA A 410 -33.49 -2.91 4.06
C ALA A 410 -34.95 -3.36 4.26
N ALA A 411 -35.82 -2.51 4.80
CA ALA A 411 -37.24 -2.82 5.00
C ALA A 411 -38.01 -3.02 3.68
N VAL A 412 -37.61 -2.34 2.61
CA VAL A 412 -38.16 -2.50 1.25
C VAL A 412 -37.60 -3.75 0.58
N MET A 413 -36.28 -3.94 0.61
CA MET A 413 -35.59 -5.05 -0.07
C MET A 413 -35.83 -6.40 0.61
N GLY A 414 -36.02 -6.43 1.94
CA GLY A 414 -36.29 -7.64 2.70
C GLY A 414 -37.67 -8.26 2.45
N ASN A 415 -38.53 -7.65 1.63
CA ASN A 415 -39.84 -8.20 1.29
C ASN A 415 -40.17 -7.99 -0.20
N SER A 416 -40.38 -9.09 -0.93
CA SER A 416 -40.64 -9.08 -2.37
C SER A 416 -41.89 -8.28 -2.77
N LYS A 417 -42.95 -8.28 -1.95
CA LYS A 417 -44.20 -7.53 -2.19
C LYS A 417 -43.95 -6.02 -2.05
N ARG A 418 -43.24 -5.59 -0.99
CA ARG A 418 -42.89 -4.17 -0.78
C ARG A 418 -42.02 -3.64 -1.90
N TYR A 419 -40.96 -4.37 -2.24
CA TYR A 419 -40.09 -4.04 -3.37
C TYR A 419 -40.89 -3.87 -4.68
N ARG A 420 -41.79 -4.82 -4.99
CA ARG A 420 -42.63 -4.76 -6.19
C ARG A 420 -43.52 -3.50 -6.21
N SER A 421 -44.16 -3.17 -5.09
CA SER A 421 -44.99 -1.96 -4.99
C SER A 421 -44.17 -0.68 -5.16
N VAL A 422 -43.00 -0.59 -4.52
CA VAL A 422 -42.10 0.57 -4.66
C VAL A 422 -41.63 0.76 -6.10
N ILE A 423 -41.24 -0.32 -6.78
CA ILE A 423 -40.84 -0.25 -8.20
C ILE A 423 -42.00 0.17 -9.10
N ARG A 424 -43.23 -0.31 -8.87
CA ARG A 424 -44.41 0.14 -9.64
C ARG A 424 -44.66 1.64 -9.46
N ILE A 425 -44.65 2.13 -8.22
CA ILE A 425 -44.79 3.56 -7.92
C ILE A 425 -43.67 4.34 -8.61
N GLY A 426 -42.43 3.85 -8.52
CA GLY A 426 -41.28 4.41 -9.23
C GLY A 426 -41.47 4.47 -10.74
N LYS A 427 -42.05 3.44 -11.38
CA LYS A 427 -42.35 3.42 -12.83
C LYS A 427 -43.38 4.48 -13.23
N LEU A 428 -44.36 4.78 -12.38
CA LEU A 428 -45.30 5.87 -12.63
C LEU A 428 -44.62 7.24 -12.39
N GLY A 429 -43.93 7.39 -11.26
CA GLY A 429 -43.28 8.65 -10.87
C GLY A 429 -42.16 9.08 -11.83
N GLN A 430 -41.41 8.13 -12.40
CA GLN A 430 -40.34 8.46 -13.34
C GLN A 430 -40.86 9.13 -14.63
N LYS A 431 -42.14 8.99 -15.01
CA LYS A 431 -42.68 9.63 -16.23
C LYS A 431 -42.55 11.15 -16.21
N LEU A 432 -42.46 11.75 -15.02
CA LEU A 432 -42.30 13.20 -14.84
C LEU A 432 -40.85 13.67 -15.00
N VAL A 433 -39.87 12.78 -14.83
CA VAL A 433 -38.44 13.14 -14.71
C VAL A 433 -37.52 12.40 -15.67
N ALA A 434 -37.96 11.27 -16.23
CA ALA A 434 -37.20 10.47 -17.19
C ALA A 434 -37.41 11.00 -18.61
N ARG A 435 -36.31 11.29 -19.33
CA ARG A 435 -36.32 11.66 -20.74
C ARG A 435 -35.24 10.85 -21.47
N GLY A 436 -35.59 10.26 -22.61
CA GLY A 436 -34.63 9.50 -23.42
C GLY A 436 -34.01 8.27 -22.71
N GLY A 437 -34.75 7.62 -21.81
CA GLY A 437 -34.24 6.46 -21.04
C GLY A 437 -33.38 6.83 -19.83
N GLU A 438 -33.29 8.11 -19.49
CA GLU A 438 -32.40 8.62 -18.46
C GLU A 438 -33.13 9.57 -17.50
N ILE A 439 -32.69 9.60 -16.25
CA ILE A 439 -33.14 10.56 -15.22
C ILE A 439 -31.94 11.44 -14.87
N ARG A 440 -31.98 12.71 -15.30
CA ARG A 440 -30.89 13.69 -15.13
C ARG A 440 -31.09 14.66 -13.96
N THR A 441 -32.22 14.58 -13.27
CA THR A 441 -32.56 15.50 -12.16
C THR A 441 -31.57 15.35 -11.01
N LYS A 442 -31.04 16.48 -10.52
CA LYS A 442 -30.06 16.53 -9.42
C LYS A 442 -30.75 16.86 -8.07
N VAL A 443 -31.85 16.16 -7.78
CA VAL A 443 -32.67 16.42 -6.58
C VAL A 443 -32.53 15.27 -5.58
N GLY A 444 -32.48 15.60 -4.29
CA GLY A 444 -32.38 14.64 -3.20
C GLY A 444 -31.19 13.67 -3.36
N PRO A 445 -31.39 12.34 -3.15
CA PRO A 445 -30.31 11.36 -3.22
C PRO A 445 -29.68 11.21 -4.61
N LEU A 446 -30.37 11.64 -5.68
CA LEU A 446 -29.85 11.57 -7.05
C LEU A 446 -28.81 12.66 -7.33
N LYS A 447 -28.73 13.73 -6.54
CA LYS A 447 -27.80 14.84 -6.76
C LYS A 447 -26.34 14.36 -6.88
N GLY A 448 -25.91 13.47 -5.98
CA GLY A 448 -24.55 12.95 -5.96
C GLY A 448 -24.23 12.08 -7.18
N TRP A 449 -25.12 11.12 -7.50
CA TRP A 449 -24.96 10.25 -8.67
C TRP A 449 -25.01 11.04 -9.99
N ASN A 450 -26.05 11.87 -10.17
CA ASN A 450 -26.27 12.63 -11.40
C ASN A 450 -25.27 13.78 -11.61
N SER A 451 -24.37 14.03 -10.65
CA SER A 451 -23.27 14.97 -10.84
C SER A 451 -22.14 14.39 -11.68
N TYR A 452 -21.98 13.06 -11.71
CA TYR A 452 -20.87 12.38 -12.41
C TYR A 452 -21.32 11.22 -13.32
N ARG A 453 -22.54 10.72 -13.12
CA ARG A 453 -23.17 9.64 -13.88
C ARG A 453 -24.56 10.07 -14.32
N VAL A 454 -25.28 9.20 -15.01
CA VAL A 454 -26.69 9.38 -15.31
C VAL A 454 -27.47 8.22 -14.71
N THR A 455 -28.58 8.51 -14.05
CA THR A 455 -29.44 7.46 -13.49
C THR A 455 -30.27 6.86 -14.62
N PRO A 456 -30.20 5.53 -14.86
CA PRO A 456 -31.03 4.91 -15.88
C PRO A 456 -32.51 4.95 -15.48
N SER A 457 -33.40 5.05 -16.46
CA SER A 457 -34.84 4.89 -16.20
C SER A 457 -35.16 3.44 -15.82
N LEU A 458 -36.22 3.25 -15.04
CA LEU A 458 -36.77 1.92 -14.77
C LEU A 458 -37.37 1.35 -16.06
N PRO A 459 -37.07 0.09 -16.41
CA PRO A 459 -37.57 -0.52 -17.63
C PRO A 459 -39.10 -0.70 -17.58
N LYS A 460 -39.75 -0.65 -18.75
CA LYS A 460 -41.20 -0.88 -18.88
C LYS A 460 -41.59 -2.24 -18.30
N GLU A 461 -40.83 -3.28 -18.66
CA GLU A 461 -40.91 -4.63 -18.11
C GLU A 461 -39.63 -4.94 -17.36
N SER A 462 -39.75 -5.28 -16.08
CA SER A 462 -38.61 -5.74 -15.29
C SER A 462 -38.34 -7.21 -15.56
N PHE A 463 -37.12 -7.68 -15.28
CA PHE A 463 -36.80 -9.11 -15.31
C PHE A 463 -37.80 -9.96 -14.51
N ARG A 464 -38.27 -9.46 -13.36
CA ARG A 464 -39.28 -10.14 -12.53
C ARG A 464 -40.67 -10.21 -13.17
N ASP A 465 -41.01 -9.23 -14.00
CA ASP A 465 -42.28 -9.25 -14.75
C ASP A 465 -42.19 -10.31 -15.88
N ARG A 466 -41.01 -10.46 -16.49
CA ARG A 466 -40.73 -11.42 -17.55
C ARG A 466 -40.46 -12.85 -17.04
N TRP A 467 -40.05 -13.00 -15.78
CA TRP A 467 -39.59 -14.29 -15.24
C TRP A 467 -40.59 -15.42 -15.39
N PRO A 468 -41.91 -15.28 -15.08
CA PRO A 468 -42.85 -16.38 -15.26
C PRO A 468 -42.93 -16.88 -16.71
N THR A 469 -42.84 -15.97 -17.69
CA THR A 469 -42.82 -16.32 -19.11
C THR A 469 -41.50 -17.00 -19.49
N LEU A 470 -40.36 -16.43 -19.07
CA LEU A 470 -39.04 -17.03 -19.31
C LEU A 470 -38.89 -18.41 -18.68
N GLU A 471 -39.42 -18.59 -17.47
CA GLU A 471 -39.43 -19.86 -16.75
C GLU A 471 -40.27 -20.90 -17.50
N GLN A 472 -41.45 -20.52 -18.00
CA GLN A 472 -42.25 -21.39 -18.87
C GLN A 472 -41.54 -21.71 -20.19
N GLU A 473 -40.89 -20.74 -20.84
CA GLU A 473 -40.11 -20.95 -22.06
C GLU A 473 -38.93 -21.89 -21.83
N ILE A 474 -38.23 -21.76 -20.69
CA ILE A 474 -37.14 -22.67 -20.31
C ILE A 474 -37.69 -24.09 -20.07
N ILE A 475 -38.77 -24.22 -19.29
CA ILE A 475 -39.39 -25.53 -19.00
C ILE A 475 -39.91 -26.19 -20.29
N GLN A 476 -40.54 -25.43 -21.19
CA GLN A 476 -41.05 -25.95 -22.46
C GLN A 476 -39.94 -26.15 -23.52
N GLY A 477 -38.84 -25.41 -23.43
CA GLY A 477 -37.66 -25.54 -24.28
C GLY A 477 -36.79 -26.73 -23.93
N VAL A 478 -36.85 -27.22 -22.69
CA VAL A 478 -36.36 -28.55 -22.30
C VAL A 478 -37.40 -29.59 -22.72
N ARG A 479 -37.60 -29.78 -24.04
CA ARG A 479 -38.27 -30.99 -24.52
C ARG A 479 -37.30 -32.15 -24.31
N GLU A 480 -37.76 -33.20 -23.61
CA GLU A 480 -37.07 -34.49 -23.68
C GLU A 480 -36.92 -34.87 -25.16
N MET A 481 -35.72 -35.34 -25.51
CA MET A 481 -35.40 -35.73 -26.88
C MET A 481 -36.42 -36.77 -27.34
N ASP A 482 -37.00 -36.56 -28.52
CA ASP A 482 -37.98 -37.50 -29.06
C ASP A 482 -37.43 -38.94 -29.00
N TYR A 483 -38.24 -39.89 -28.52
CA TYR A 483 -37.82 -41.26 -28.23
C TYR A 483 -37.20 -41.94 -29.46
N GLU A 484 -37.68 -41.65 -30.67
CA GLU A 484 -37.09 -42.19 -31.90
C GLU A 484 -35.71 -41.59 -32.18
N ILE A 485 -35.54 -40.29 -31.94
CA ILE A 485 -34.25 -39.60 -32.08
C ILE A 485 -33.25 -40.10 -31.04
N GLU A 486 -33.69 -40.28 -29.80
CA GLU A 486 -32.87 -40.82 -28.71
C GLU A 486 -32.42 -42.26 -29.01
N ASN A 487 -33.32 -43.12 -29.47
CA ASN A 487 -33.00 -44.49 -29.87
C ASN A 487 -32.06 -44.54 -31.07
N ARG A 488 -32.26 -43.68 -32.07
CA ARG A 488 -31.37 -43.58 -33.23
C ARG A 488 -29.97 -43.15 -32.80
N LEU A 489 -29.85 -42.19 -31.89
CA LEU A 489 -28.55 -41.77 -31.35
C LEU A 489 -27.89 -42.86 -30.50
N LYS A 490 -28.65 -43.59 -29.67
CA LYS A 490 -28.14 -44.76 -28.93
C LYS A 490 -27.65 -45.86 -29.87
N GLN A 491 -28.35 -46.13 -30.97
CA GLN A 491 -27.90 -47.03 -32.02
C GLN A 491 -26.59 -46.56 -32.66
N ILE A 492 -26.52 -45.30 -33.11
CA ILE A 492 -25.30 -44.73 -33.70
C ILE A 492 -24.12 -44.81 -32.72
N MET A 493 -24.34 -44.57 -31.43
CA MET A 493 -23.31 -44.70 -30.40
C MET A 493 -22.87 -46.15 -30.18
N ASN A 494 -23.81 -47.10 -30.20
CA ASN A 494 -23.51 -48.53 -30.11
C ASN A 494 -22.77 -49.03 -31.35
N ASP A 495 -23.14 -48.58 -32.54
CA ASP A 495 -22.48 -48.92 -33.79
C ASP A 495 -21.07 -48.34 -33.85
N ARG A 496 -20.86 -47.12 -33.35
CA ARG A 496 -19.52 -46.54 -33.17
C ARG A 496 -18.68 -47.30 -32.16
N LYS A 497 -19.27 -47.81 -31.07
CA LYS A 497 -18.57 -48.69 -30.13
C LYS A 497 -18.20 -50.04 -30.76
N LYS A 498 -19.05 -50.57 -31.64
CA LYS A 498 -18.81 -51.84 -32.36
C LYS A 498 -17.85 -51.69 -33.55
N GLY A 499 -17.78 -50.51 -34.18
CA GLY A 499 -16.90 -50.21 -35.31
C GLY A 499 -15.50 -49.73 -34.93
N GLY A 500 -15.19 -49.62 -33.63
CA GLY A 500 -13.89 -49.17 -33.12
C GLY A 500 -12.79 -50.23 -33.06
N GLU A 501 -13.03 -51.46 -33.53
CA GLU A 501 -12.03 -52.55 -33.53
C GLU A 501 -11.46 -52.91 -34.91
N THR A 502 -11.73 -52.13 -35.96
CA THR A 502 -11.03 -52.32 -37.25
C THR A 502 -10.72 -50.97 -37.92
N SER A 503 -9.58 -50.40 -37.56
CA SER A 503 -8.71 -49.53 -38.38
C SER A 503 -7.36 -49.42 -37.70
#